data_AF-A0A6J4X031-F1
#
_entry.id   AF-A0A6J4X031-F1
#
_cell.length_a   1.000
_cell.length_b   1.000
_cell.length_c   1.000
_cell.angle_alpha   90.00
_cell.angle_beta   90.00
_cell.angle_gamma   90.00
#
_symmetry.space_group_name_H-M   'P 1'
#
loop_
_entity.id
_entity.type
_entity.pdbx_description
1 polymer ?
#
loop_
_entity_poly.entity_id
_entity_poly.type
_entity_poly.pdbx_seq_one_letter_code
_entity_poly.pdbx_strand_id
1 'polypeptide(L)' 'MMCRAVTGQGAGVAAAVSLHEDATCAEVDIKKLQKEIIKQGVRIG' A
#
# COMPACT_ATOMS: atom_id res chain seq x y z
N MET A 1 16.41 2.90 9.57
CA MET A 1 16.06 1.48 9.30
C MET A 1 14.53 1.29 9.24
N MET A 2 13.82 2.19 8.54
CA MET A 2 12.34 2.17 8.40
C MET A 2 11.91 2.17 6.93
N CYS A 3 12.69 2.79 6.03
CA CYS A 3 12.35 2.88 4.62
C CYS A 3 12.07 1.52 3.97
N ARG A 4 12.90 0.48 4.20
CA ARG A 4 12.66 -0.83 3.56
C ARG A 4 11.39 -1.54 4.06
N ALA A 5 11.02 -1.36 5.32
CA ALA A 5 9.82 -1.96 5.89
C ALA A 5 8.55 -1.25 5.40
N VAL A 6 8.54 0.08 5.39
CA VAL A 6 7.40 0.88 4.90
C VAL A 6 7.27 0.75 3.38
N THR A 7 8.36 0.71 2.63
CA THR A 7 8.32 0.44 1.18
C THR A 7 7.91 -1.01 0.88
N GLY A 8 8.37 -1.99 1.66
CA GLY A 8 7.97 -3.39 1.50
C GLY A 8 6.49 -3.63 1.83
N GLN A 9 5.99 -3.04 2.91
CA GLN A 9 4.57 -3.09 3.27
C GLN A 9 3.72 -2.33 2.24
N GLY A 10 4.15 -1.15 1.81
CA GLY A 10 3.47 -0.39 0.77
C GLY A 10 3.39 -1.12 -0.56
N ALA A 11 4.47 -1.79 -0.98
CA ALA A 11 4.50 -2.58 -2.21
C ALA A 11 3.59 -3.82 -2.14
N GLY A 12 3.59 -4.53 -1.01
CA GLY A 12 2.72 -5.69 -0.81
C GLY A 12 1.24 -5.32 -0.77
N VAL A 13 0.88 -4.24 -0.07
CA VAL A 13 -0.51 -3.75 -0.04
C VAL A 13 -0.91 -3.18 -1.40
N ALA A 14 -0.02 -2.50 -2.11
CA ALA A 14 -0.30 -2.01 -3.47
C ALA A 14 -0.60 -3.16 -4.44
N ALA A 15 0.15 -4.26 -4.36
CA ALA A 15 -0.10 -5.45 -5.16
C ALA A 15 -1.43 -6.14 -4.80
N ALA A 16 -1.82 -6.15 -3.53
CA ALA A 16 -3.10 -6.71 -3.11
C ALA A 16 -4.29 -5.85 -3.57
N VAL A 17 -4.17 -4.53 -3.47
CA VAL A 17 -5.20 -3.57 -3.90
C VAL A 17 -5.29 -3.53 -5.43
N SER A 18 -4.17 -3.62 -6.15
CA SER A 18 -4.14 -3.65 -7.61
C SER A 18 -4.91 -4.86 -8.16
N LEU A 19 -4.75 -6.03 -7.53
CA LEU A 19 -5.52 -7.23 -7.86
C LEU A 19 -7.01 -7.12 -7.53
N HIS A 20 -7.35 -6.40 -6.45
CA HIS A 20 -8.75 -6.23 -6.05
C HIS A 20 -9.50 -5.24 -6.96
N GLU A 21 -8.80 -4.23 -7.47
CA GLU A 21 -9.36 -3.17 -8.32
C GLU A 21 -9.18 -3.44 -9.82
N ASP A 22 -8.62 -4.61 -10.20
CA ASP A 22 -8.25 -4.95 -11.58
C ASP A 22 -7.43 -3.82 -12.27
N ALA A 23 -6.56 -3.17 -11.48
CA ALA A 23 -5.78 -2.01 -11.89
C ALA A 23 -4.29 -2.33 -11.82
N THR A 24 -3.46 -1.61 -12.58
CA THR A 24 -2.01 -1.75 -12.44
C THR A 24 -1.52 -1.09 -11.15
N CYS A 25 -0.39 -1.53 -10.58
CA CYS A 25 0.19 -0.91 -9.38
C CYS A 25 0.46 0.61 -9.53
N ALA A 26 0.59 1.10 -10.77
CA ALA A 26 0.75 2.51 -11.08
C ALA A 26 -0.59 3.29 -11.04
N GLU A 27 -1.72 2.59 -11.20
CA GLU A 27 -3.07 3.14 -11.23
C GLU A 27 -3.84 2.91 -9.92
N VAL A 28 -3.24 2.20 -8.96
CA VAL A 28 -3.81 2.01 -7.63
C VAL A 28 -4.04 3.36 -6.95
N ASP A 29 -5.27 3.57 -6.48
CA ASP A 29 -5.63 4.76 -5.71
C ASP A 29 -4.80 4.83 -4.41
N ILE A 30 -3.95 5.85 -4.33
CA ILE A 30 -3.03 6.03 -3.20
C ILE A 30 -3.80 6.26 -1.89
N LYS A 31 -5.02 6.82 -1.91
CA LYS A 31 -5.80 7.04 -0.68
C LYS A 31 -6.34 5.71 -0.14
N LYS A 32 -6.79 4.80 -1.00
CA LYS A 32 -7.15 3.42 -0.61
C LYS A 32 -5.93 2.68 -0.10
N LEU A 33 -4.81 2.74 -0.83
CA LEU A 33 -3.55 2.13 -0.42
C LEU A 33 -3.10 2.62 0.97
N GLN A 34 -3.11 3.92 1.22
CA GLN A 34 -2.76 4.50 2.51
C GLN A 34 -3.73 4.06 3.62
N LYS A 35 -5.04 4.00 3.36
CA LYS A 35 -6.02 3.48 4.34
C LYS A 35 -5.73 2.04 4.72
N GLU A 36 -5.42 1.19 3.75
CA GLU A 36 -5.13 -0.23 3.99
C GLU A 36 -3.80 -0.42 4.73
N ILE A 37 -2.78 0.38 4.42
CA ILE A 37 -1.51 0.39 5.15
C ILE A 37 -1.73 0.88 6.61
N ILE A 38 -2.53 1.92 6.82
CA ILE A 38 -2.88 2.42 8.17
C ILE A 38 -3.68 1.38 8.97
N LYS A 39 -4.61 0.65 8.32
CA LYS A 39 -5.34 -0.47 8.94
C LYS A 39 -4.40 -1.57 9.45
N GLN A 40 -3.28 -1.81 8.77
CA GLN A 40 -2.27 -2.77 9.20
C GLN A 40 -1.39 -2.24 10.36
N GLY A 41 -1.73 -1.08 10.91
CA GLY A 41 -1.02 -0.46 12.04
C GLY A 41 0.23 0.32 11.64
N VAL A 42 0.47 0.50 10.34
CA VAL A 42 1.59 1.27 9.83
C VAL A 42 1.23 2.76 9.89
N ARG A 43 1.99 3.52 10.69
CA ARG A 43 1.84 4.97 10.75
C ARG A 43 2.58 5.59 9.56
N ILE A 44 1.81 6.03 8.57
CA ILE A 44 2.30 6.87 7.48
C ILE A 44 2.06 8.32 7.94
N GLY A 45 3.15 9.05 8.17
CA GLY A 45 3.14 10.44 8.63
C GLY A 45 3.68 11.38 7.56
#